data_AF-A0A2V8XRJ5-F1
#
_entry.id   AF-A0A2V8XRJ5-F1
#
_cell.length_a   1.000
_cell.length_b   1.000
_cell.length_c   1.000
_cell.angle_alpha   90.00
_cell.angle_beta   90.00
_cell.angle_gamma   90.00
#
_symmetry.space_group_name_H-M   'P 1'
#
loop_
_entity.id
_entity.type
_entity.pdbx_description
1 polymer ?
#
loop_
_entity_poly.entity_id
_entity_poly.type
_entity_poly.pdbx_seq_one_letter_code
_entity_poly.pdbx_strand_id
1 'polypeptide(L)'
;MPNSMRYCQTCRLQFDKRGFWRHALSVFHRKAKLIRAMLERNCITHAEIARRIGVTRERVRQLALQMGFADGRSRHAICRMERRKKEMAEFFVEAQKRGFPVEPLGRKSAYINGKICVQRQACWHDIGKGKYKYTYLSIYRPTGRFDFCAWKLPDGRFLILPEELVGFTQTTFNPKESGRQGTDSSSHYYREYIERWSLLGRPRRAK
;
A
#
# COMPACT_ATOMS: atom_id res chain seq x y z
N MET A 1 37.46 -38.64 18.76
CA MET A 1 37.99 -37.76 17.69
C MET A 1 37.02 -36.61 17.49
N PRO A 2 37.47 -35.34 17.43
CA PRO A 2 36.56 -34.21 17.28
C PRO A 2 35.93 -34.22 15.89
N ASN A 3 34.60 -34.15 15.84
CA ASN A 3 33.81 -34.08 14.62
C ASN A 3 34.08 -32.74 13.92
N SER A 4 35.09 -32.68 13.05
CA SER A 4 35.47 -31.46 12.34
C SER A 4 34.34 -31.04 11.38
N MET A 5 33.54 -30.06 11.80
CA MET A 5 32.50 -29.45 10.97
C MET A 5 33.15 -28.63 9.85
N ARG A 6 32.62 -28.74 8.63
CA ARG A 6 33.02 -27.96 7.46
C ARG A 6 31.90 -27.00 7.08
N TYR A 7 32.26 -25.73 6.90
CA TYR A 7 31.34 -24.68 6.48
C TYR A 7 31.36 -24.49 4.97
N CYS A 8 30.19 -24.53 4.32
CA CYS A 8 30.07 -24.17 2.92
C CYS A 8 29.85 -22.66 2.77
N GLN A 9 30.80 -21.93 2.19
CA GLN A 9 30.65 -20.48 1.99
C GLN A 9 29.49 -20.11 1.05
N THR A 10 29.25 -20.91 0.01
CA THR A 10 28.17 -20.69 -0.96
C THR A 10 26.79 -20.82 -0.30
N CYS A 11 26.62 -21.85 0.52
CA CYS A 11 25.32 -22.19 1.11
C CYS A 11 25.12 -21.63 2.51
N ARG A 12 26.21 -21.19 3.15
CA ARG A 12 26.28 -20.74 4.56
C ARG A 12 25.78 -21.78 5.57
N LEU A 13 26.06 -23.06 5.32
CA LEU A 13 25.66 -24.18 6.19
C LEU A 13 26.87 -24.97 6.66
N GLN A 14 26.77 -25.54 7.87
CA GLN A 14 27.78 -26.43 8.45
C GLN A 14 27.38 -27.89 8.24
N PHE A 15 28.36 -28.71 7.89
CA PHE A 15 28.20 -30.15 7.68
C PHE A 15 29.35 -30.92 8.33
N ASP A 16 29.12 -32.18 8.68
CA ASP A 16 30.20 -33.12 8.95
C ASP A 16 31.02 -33.41 7.67
N LYS A 17 32.17 -34.07 7.80
CA LYS A 17 33.05 -34.36 6.64
C LYS A 17 32.32 -35.11 5.51
N ARG A 18 31.52 -36.14 5.84
CA ARG A 18 30.80 -36.94 4.83
C ARG A 18 29.62 -36.17 4.25
N GLY A 19 28.87 -35.43 5.07
CA GLY A 19 27.78 -34.57 4.63
C GLY A 19 28.24 -33.43 3.74
N PHE A 20 29.44 -32.88 3.95
CA PHE A 20 30.00 -31.82 3.10
C PHE A 20 30.23 -32.29 1.66
N TRP A 21 30.78 -33.48 1.46
CA TRP A 21 30.99 -34.04 0.12
C TRP A 21 29.67 -34.34 -0.60
N ARG A 22 28.70 -34.93 0.10
CA ARG A 22 27.34 -35.15 -0.44
C ARG A 22 26.64 -33.83 -0.74
N HIS A 23 26.84 -32.82 0.10
CA HIS A 23 26.30 -31.48 -0.08
C HIS A 23 26.87 -30.82 -1.33
N ALA A 24 28.18 -30.86 -1.56
CA ALA A 24 28.82 -30.25 -2.73
C ALA A 24 28.24 -30.75 -4.07
N LEU A 25 27.83 -32.02 -4.13
CA LEU A 25 27.21 -32.65 -5.31
C LEU A 25 25.70 -32.37 -5.44
N SER A 26 25.07 -31.89 -4.37
CA SER A 26 23.62 -31.69 -4.33
C SER A 26 23.16 -30.55 -5.26
N VAL A 27 21.93 -30.67 -5.78
CA VAL A 27 21.26 -29.59 -6.54
C VAL A 27 21.19 -28.30 -5.73
N PHE A 28 21.08 -28.44 -4.41
CA PHE A 28 21.07 -27.32 -3.49
C PHE A 28 22.37 -26.51 -3.55
N HIS A 29 23.55 -27.14 -3.53
CA HIS A 29 24.83 -26.42 -3.63
C HIS A 29 24.96 -25.70 -4.97
N ARG A 30 24.63 -26.41 -6.06
CA ARG A 30 24.68 -25.86 -7.43
C ARG A 30 23.75 -24.67 -7.64
N LYS A 31 22.56 -24.68 -7.01
CA LYS A 31 21.53 -23.64 -7.14
C LYS A 31 21.41 -22.73 -5.91
N ALA A 32 22.38 -22.74 -4.99
CA ALA A 32 22.27 -22.07 -3.69
C ALA A 32 22.06 -20.56 -3.81
N LYS A 33 22.81 -19.90 -4.70
CA LYS A 33 22.67 -18.45 -4.97
C LYS A 33 21.25 -18.12 -5.47
N LEU A 34 20.71 -18.94 -6.37
CA LEU A 34 19.37 -18.75 -6.92
C LEU A 34 18.27 -18.96 -5.86
N ILE A 35 18.40 -20.01 -5.03
CA ILE A 35 17.48 -20.27 -3.91
C ILE A 35 17.43 -19.07 -2.97
N ARG A 36 18.60 -18.56 -2.58
CA ARG A 36 18.70 -17.41 -1.69
C ARG A 36 18.05 -16.17 -2.29
N ALA A 37 18.35 -15.84 -3.56
CA ALA A 37 17.75 -14.69 -4.24
C ALA A 37 16.22 -14.79 -4.36
N MET A 38 15.68 -16.01 -4.53
CA MET A 38 14.22 -16.21 -4.50
C MET A 38 13.64 -16.11 -3.10
N LEU A 39 14.35 -16.58 -2.07
CA LEU A 39 13.97 -16.44 -0.68
C LEU A 39 14.05 -14.98 -0.20
N GLU A 40 14.91 -14.13 -0.75
CA GLU A 40 14.91 -12.70 -0.42
C GLU A 40 13.62 -11.99 -0.88
N ARG A 41 12.95 -12.52 -1.92
CA ARG A 41 11.70 -11.97 -2.44
C ARG A 41 10.49 -12.61 -1.75
N ASN A 42 9.92 -11.91 -0.76
CA ASN A 42 8.78 -12.40 0.05
C ASN A 42 7.56 -12.87 -0.77
N CYS A 43 7.34 -12.29 -1.95
CA CYS A 43 6.23 -12.67 -2.83
C CYS A 43 6.40 -14.01 -3.56
N ILE A 44 7.61 -14.60 -3.59
CA ILE A 44 7.83 -15.91 -4.21
C ILE A 44 7.57 -17.00 -3.16
N THR A 45 6.66 -17.91 -3.46
CA THR A 45 6.26 -18.99 -2.55
C THR A 45 7.27 -20.14 -2.56
N HIS A 46 7.36 -20.89 -1.45
CA HIS A 46 8.21 -22.09 -1.41
C HIS A 46 7.82 -23.14 -2.47
N ALA A 47 6.54 -23.23 -2.81
CA ALA A 47 6.05 -24.13 -3.87
C ALA A 47 6.53 -23.69 -5.27
N GLU A 48 6.61 -22.40 -5.52
CA GLU A 48 7.13 -21.86 -6.77
C GLU A 48 8.64 -22.05 -6.88
N ILE A 49 9.39 -21.81 -5.80
CA ILE A 49 10.83 -22.10 -5.72
C ILE A 49 11.08 -23.59 -5.99
N ALA A 50 10.32 -24.46 -5.33
CA ALA A 50 10.39 -25.91 -5.50
C ALA A 50 10.24 -26.33 -6.96
N ARG A 51 9.19 -25.85 -7.65
CA ARG A 51 8.95 -26.13 -9.07
C ARG A 51 10.08 -25.64 -9.98
N ARG A 52 10.57 -24.41 -9.79
CA ARG A 52 11.65 -23.85 -10.63
C ARG A 52 12.98 -24.57 -10.46
N ILE A 53 13.21 -25.14 -9.28
CA ILE A 53 14.51 -25.71 -8.92
C ILE A 53 14.54 -27.23 -9.15
N GLY A 54 13.38 -27.88 -9.09
CA GLY A 54 13.24 -29.33 -9.18
C GLY A 54 13.44 -30.01 -7.82
N VAL A 55 12.94 -29.41 -6.74
CA VAL A 55 13.02 -29.97 -5.38
C VAL A 55 11.64 -29.93 -4.71
N THR A 56 11.46 -30.65 -3.61
CA THR A 56 10.19 -30.63 -2.88
C THR A 56 10.00 -29.29 -2.14
N ARG A 57 8.73 -28.89 -1.96
CA ARG A 57 8.36 -27.72 -1.15
C ARG A 57 8.91 -27.80 0.27
N GLU A 58 8.84 -28.99 0.87
CA GLU A 58 9.33 -29.20 2.25
C GLU A 58 10.84 -29.00 2.34
N ARG A 59 11.58 -29.42 1.31
CA ARG A 59 13.02 -29.17 1.26
C ARG A 59 13.33 -27.67 1.22
N VAL A 60 12.59 -26.89 0.45
CA VAL A 60 12.73 -25.42 0.44
C VAL A 60 12.39 -24.82 1.81
N ARG A 61 11.34 -25.32 2.49
CA ARG A 61 10.97 -24.86 3.83
C ARG A 61 12.09 -25.08 4.86
N GLN A 62 12.69 -26.26 4.87
CA GLN A 62 13.81 -26.59 5.76
C GLN A 62 15.02 -25.70 5.50
N LEU A 63 15.33 -25.45 4.23
CA LEU A 63 16.44 -24.57 3.84
C LEU A 63 16.20 -23.11 4.24
N ALA A 64 14.99 -22.60 4.05
CA ALA A 64 14.61 -21.26 4.47
C ALA A 64 14.82 -21.09 5.98
N LEU A 65 14.37 -22.06 6.77
CA LEU A 65 14.56 -22.09 8.23
C LEU A 65 16.04 -22.09 8.61
N GLN A 66 16.85 -22.95 8.00
CA GLN A 66 18.30 -23.02 8.27
C GLN A 66 19.05 -21.72 7.91
N MET A 67 18.56 -20.97 6.94
CA MET A 67 19.14 -19.70 6.52
C MET A 67 18.57 -18.48 7.26
N GLY A 68 17.63 -18.68 8.19
CA GLY A 68 17.00 -17.60 8.95
C GLY A 68 15.97 -16.78 8.16
N PHE A 69 15.44 -17.30 7.06
CA PHE A 69 14.34 -16.65 6.34
C PHE A 69 13.00 -16.88 7.04
N ALA A 70 12.10 -15.90 6.91
CA ALA A 70 10.74 -16.00 7.42
C ALA A 70 9.98 -17.19 6.84
N ASP A 71 9.04 -17.73 7.62
CA ASP A 71 8.20 -18.84 7.20
C ASP A 71 7.21 -18.44 6.09
N GLY A 72 6.57 -19.44 5.47
CA GLY A 72 5.67 -19.21 4.33
C GLY A 72 4.51 -18.25 4.64
N ARG A 73 3.94 -18.28 5.86
CA ARG A 73 2.82 -17.39 6.22
C ARG A 73 3.29 -15.96 6.41
N SER A 74 4.40 -15.76 7.13
CA SER A 74 4.96 -14.42 7.35
C SER A 74 5.39 -13.77 6.04
N ARG A 75 6.05 -14.52 5.14
CA ARG A 75 6.39 -14.05 3.79
C ARG A 75 5.16 -13.58 3.01
N HIS A 76 4.07 -14.36 3.06
CA HIS A 76 2.83 -14.01 2.39
C HIS A 76 2.18 -12.75 3.00
N ALA A 77 2.21 -12.60 4.32
CA ALA A 77 1.75 -11.38 4.99
C ALA A 77 2.57 -10.16 4.56
N ILE A 78 3.90 -10.26 4.53
CA ILE A 78 4.80 -9.17 4.09
C ILE A 78 4.52 -8.82 2.62
N CYS A 79 4.42 -9.81 1.72
CA CYS A 79 4.10 -9.57 0.31
C CYS A 79 2.75 -8.86 0.13
N ARG A 80 1.71 -9.26 0.88
CA ARG A 80 0.40 -8.59 0.83
C ARG A 80 0.51 -7.13 1.26
N MET A 81 1.29 -6.84 2.30
CA MET A 81 1.52 -5.47 2.75
C MET A 81 2.31 -4.64 1.71
N GLU A 82 3.35 -5.20 1.11
CA GLU A 82 4.13 -4.55 0.05
C GLU A 82 3.28 -4.24 -1.19
N ARG A 83 2.43 -5.17 -1.61
CA ARG A 83 1.48 -4.94 -2.72
C ARG A 83 0.49 -3.84 -2.39
N ARG A 84 -0.10 -3.86 -1.19
CA ARG A 84 -1.00 -2.79 -0.73
C ARG A 84 -0.33 -1.43 -0.72
N LYS A 85 0.95 -1.33 -0.33
CA LYS A 85 1.72 -0.09 -0.39
C LYS A 85 1.93 0.40 -1.83
N LYS A 86 2.22 -0.49 -2.78
CA LYS A 86 2.40 -0.13 -4.20
C LYS A 86 1.11 0.31 -4.88
N GLU A 87 -0.02 -0.27 -4.50
CA GLU A 87 -1.34 0.06 -5.04
C GLU A 87 -2.03 1.20 -4.29
N MET A 88 -1.38 1.75 -3.28
CA MET A 88 -1.94 2.74 -2.39
C MET A 88 -2.31 4.00 -3.17
N ALA A 89 -3.52 4.51 -2.93
CA ALA A 89 -3.98 5.71 -3.59
C ALA A 89 -3.10 6.93 -3.23
N GLU A 90 -2.96 7.85 -4.19
CA GLU A 90 -2.01 8.97 -4.14
C GLU A 90 -2.13 9.85 -2.91
N PHE A 91 -3.34 10.08 -2.40
CA PHE A 91 -3.58 10.85 -1.19
C PHE A 91 -2.78 10.31 0.00
N PHE A 92 -2.73 8.99 0.16
CA PHE A 92 -2.04 8.36 1.28
C PHE A 92 -0.51 8.41 1.11
N VAL A 93 -0.02 8.38 -0.13
CA VAL A 93 1.40 8.60 -0.42
C VAL A 93 1.78 10.03 -0.03
N GLU A 94 0.94 10.98 -0.40
CA GLU A 94 1.09 12.40 -0.07
C GLU A 94 0.96 12.68 1.44
N ALA A 95 0.10 11.95 2.15
CA ALA A 95 -0.01 11.99 3.61
C ALA A 95 1.28 11.48 4.28
N GLN A 96 1.85 10.37 3.81
CA GLN A 96 3.12 9.85 4.33
C GLN A 96 4.28 10.83 4.14
N LYS A 97 4.38 11.46 2.95
CA LYS A 97 5.38 12.49 2.67
C LYS A 97 5.28 13.68 3.62
N ARG A 98 4.05 14.05 4.02
CA ARG A 98 3.77 15.11 4.99
C ARG A 98 3.98 14.70 6.45
N GLY A 99 4.44 13.47 6.72
CA GLY A 99 4.76 12.98 8.06
C GLY A 99 3.57 12.42 8.85
N PHE A 100 2.45 12.14 8.18
CA PHE A 100 1.33 11.46 8.83
C PHE A 100 1.58 9.95 8.93
N PRO A 101 1.25 9.32 10.08
CA PRO A 101 1.27 7.86 10.19
C PRO A 101 0.10 7.29 9.37
N VAL A 102 0.42 6.48 8.36
CA VAL A 102 -0.55 5.88 7.45
C VAL A 102 -0.45 4.36 7.51
N GLU A 103 -1.57 3.72 7.84
CA GLU A 103 -1.70 2.26 7.88
C GLU A 103 -2.68 1.78 6.79
N PRO A 104 -2.19 1.17 5.69
CA PRO A 104 -3.04 0.78 4.57
C PRO A 104 -4.06 -0.29 4.95
N LEU A 105 -5.35 0.00 4.71
CA LEU A 105 -6.45 -0.97 4.86
C LEU A 105 -6.78 -1.64 3.52
N GLY A 106 -6.76 -0.85 2.44
CA GLY A 106 -7.00 -1.30 1.07
C GLY A 106 -6.47 -0.30 0.04
N ARG A 107 -6.82 -0.49 -1.23
CA ARG A 107 -6.33 0.35 -2.33
C ARG A 107 -6.69 1.84 -2.15
N LYS A 108 -7.92 2.10 -1.72
CA LYS A 108 -8.51 3.45 -1.57
C LYS A 108 -8.86 3.78 -0.10
N SER A 109 -8.32 3.04 0.86
CA SER A 109 -8.61 3.26 2.29
C SER A 109 -7.38 2.98 3.17
N ALA A 110 -7.19 3.81 4.19
CA ALA A 110 -6.11 3.65 5.17
C ALA A 110 -6.52 4.32 6.49
N TYR A 111 -5.89 3.90 7.60
CA TYR A 111 -5.93 4.70 8.82
C TYR A 111 -4.89 5.81 8.73
N ILE A 112 -5.29 7.03 9.11
CA ILE A 112 -4.40 8.18 9.29
C ILE A 112 -4.60 8.67 10.72
N ASN A 113 -3.54 8.68 11.54
CA ASN A 113 -3.66 9.02 12.96
C ASN A 113 -4.75 8.20 13.70
N GLY A 114 -4.90 6.92 13.34
CA GLY A 114 -5.92 6.02 13.93
C GLY A 114 -7.35 6.22 13.43
N LYS A 115 -7.59 7.16 12.51
CA LYS A 115 -8.91 7.44 11.91
C LYS A 115 -9.00 6.89 10.49
N ILE A 116 -10.13 6.30 10.12
CA ILE A 116 -10.39 5.71 8.80
C ILE A 116 -10.53 6.83 7.78
N CYS A 117 -9.64 6.86 6.79
CA CYS A 117 -9.71 7.76 5.66
C CYS A 117 -9.92 6.98 4.37
N VAL A 118 -10.82 7.49 3.52
CA VAL A 118 -11.08 6.93 2.18
C VAL A 118 -10.73 7.94 1.09
N GLN A 119 -10.20 7.47 -0.04
CA GLN A 119 -9.98 8.31 -1.21
C GLN A 119 -11.04 8.04 -2.29
N ARG A 120 -11.63 9.11 -2.81
CA ARG A 120 -12.55 9.13 -3.96
C ARG A 120 -12.03 10.07 -5.05
N GLN A 121 -12.66 10.04 -6.22
CA GLN A 121 -12.39 11.00 -7.29
C GLN A 121 -13.59 11.96 -7.37
N ALA A 122 -13.30 13.24 -7.53
CA ALA A 122 -14.29 14.21 -7.96
C ALA A 122 -14.44 14.12 -9.49
N CYS A 123 -15.66 14.23 -9.99
CA CYS A 123 -15.95 14.14 -11.42
C CYS A 123 -16.50 15.48 -11.92
N TRP A 124 -16.16 15.87 -13.13
CA TRP A 124 -16.87 16.97 -13.79
C TRP A 124 -18.30 16.52 -14.10
N HIS A 125 -19.26 17.39 -13.79
CA HIS A 125 -20.66 17.17 -14.05
C HIS A 125 -21.25 18.46 -14.62
N ASP A 126 -21.93 18.31 -15.75
CA ASP A 126 -22.61 19.44 -16.38
C ASP A 126 -24.05 19.53 -15.88
N ILE A 127 -24.41 20.68 -15.32
CA ILE A 127 -25.75 20.97 -14.82
C ILE A 127 -26.42 21.98 -15.75
N GLY A 128 -27.71 21.75 -16.06
CA GLY A 128 -28.52 22.63 -16.90
C GLY A 128 -28.70 22.12 -18.33
N LYS A 129 -29.41 22.91 -19.15
CA LYS A 129 -29.74 22.56 -20.54
C LYS A 129 -29.46 23.74 -21.47
N GLY A 130 -29.06 23.43 -22.71
CA GLY A 130 -28.83 24.42 -23.77
C GLY A 130 -27.80 25.48 -23.37
N LYS A 131 -28.16 26.75 -23.55
CA LYS A 131 -27.31 27.91 -23.25
C LYS A 131 -27.01 28.15 -21.76
N TYR A 132 -27.68 27.44 -20.86
CA TYR A 132 -27.48 27.54 -19.41
C TYR A 132 -26.80 26.28 -18.83
N LYS A 133 -25.92 25.66 -19.61
CA LYS A 133 -25.12 24.51 -19.20
C LYS A 133 -23.88 25.00 -18.44
N TYR A 134 -23.70 24.55 -17.21
CA TYR A 134 -22.59 24.92 -16.34
C TYR A 134 -21.86 23.68 -15.86
N THR A 135 -20.53 23.69 -15.93
CA THR A 135 -19.69 22.58 -15.51
C THR A 135 -19.23 22.78 -14.07
N TYR A 136 -19.62 21.86 -13.19
CA TYR A 136 -19.26 21.84 -11.78
C TYR A 136 -18.49 20.57 -11.43
N LEU A 137 -17.71 20.60 -10.34
CA LEU A 137 -17.22 19.36 -9.75
C LEU A 137 -18.32 18.74 -8.92
N SER A 138 -18.56 17.45 -9.13
CA SER A 138 -19.45 16.66 -8.31
C SER A 138 -18.68 15.67 -7.45
N ILE A 139 -19.11 15.56 -6.20
CA ILE A 139 -18.62 14.59 -5.24
C ILE A 139 -19.80 13.81 -4.67
N TYR A 140 -19.62 12.49 -4.57
CA TYR A 140 -20.59 11.56 -3.99
C TYR A 140 -20.12 11.13 -2.61
N ARG A 141 -21.07 10.93 -1.69
CA ARG A 141 -20.79 10.37 -0.38
C ARG A 141 -20.16 8.97 -0.54
N PRO A 142 -19.06 8.67 0.16
CA PRO A 142 -18.49 7.33 0.14
C PRO A 142 -19.47 6.33 0.73
N THR A 143 -19.54 5.15 0.10
CA THR A 143 -20.21 3.99 0.67
C THR A 143 -19.36 3.39 1.80
N GLY A 144 -20.00 3.10 2.94
CA GLY A 144 -19.36 2.51 4.12
C GLY A 144 -18.92 3.52 5.18
N ARG A 145 -18.29 3.01 6.24
CA ARG A 145 -17.80 3.81 7.38
C ARG A 145 -16.48 4.50 7.03
N PHE A 146 -16.36 5.79 7.37
CA PHE A 146 -15.14 6.59 7.27
C PHE A 146 -15.21 7.73 8.27
N ASP A 147 -14.06 8.17 8.80
CA ASP A 147 -13.99 9.40 9.61
C ASP A 147 -13.65 10.61 8.74
N PHE A 148 -12.87 10.41 7.67
CA PHE A 148 -12.58 11.41 6.65
C PHE A 148 -12.67 10.84 5.23
N CYS A 149 -13.01 11.70 4.29
CA CYS A 149 -12.91 11.41 2.87
C CYS A 149 -12.08 12.46 2.14
N ALA A 150 -11.15 11.98 1.33
CA ALA A 150 -10.35 12.79 0.43
C ALA A 150 -10.82 12.57 -1.01
N TRP A 151 -11.41 13.58 -1.63
CA TRP A 151 -11.71 13.56 -3.07
C TRP A 151 -10.54 14.15 -3.84
N LYS A 152 -9.92 13.34 -4.69
CA LYS A 152 -8.94 13.81 -5.66
C LYS A 152 -9.65 14.66 -6.70
N LEU A 153 -9.24 15.92 -6.80
CA LEU A 153 -9.72 16.87 -7.80
C LEU A 153 -8.96 16.68 -9.12
N PRO A 154 -9.54 17.10 -10.26
CA PRO A 154 -8.89 16.95 -11.57
C PRO A 154 -7.57 17.70 -11.73
N ASP A 155 -7.33 18.74 -10.93
CA ASP A 155 -6.08 19.50 -10.90
C ASP A 155 -4.99 18.88 -10.01
N GLY A 156 -5.25 17.70 -9.45
CA GLY A 156 -4.30 16.97 -8.60
C GLY A 156 -4.40 17.28 -7.10
N ARG A 157 -5.16 18.30 -6.71
CA ARG A 157 -5.39 18.63 -5.29
C ARG A 157 -6.41 17.70 -4.65
N PHE A 158 -6.55 17.78 -3.33
CA PHE A 158 -7.50 16.98 -2.56
C PHE A 158 -8.47 17.87 -1.79
N LEU A 159 -9.77 17.63 -1.96
CA LEU A 159 -10.79 18.10 -1.04
C LEU A 159 -10.86 17.12 0.14
N ILE A 160 -10.63 17.60 1.36
CA ILE A 160 -10.57 16.76 2.56
C ILE A 160 -11.72 17.16 3.49
N LEU A 161 -12.72 16.28 3.66
CA LEU A 161 -13.84 16.53 4.56
C LEU A 161 -13.93 15.44 5.64
N PRO A 162 -14.25 15.82 6.88
CA PRO A 162 -14.63 14.87 7.91
C PRO A 162 -16.08 14.40 7.70
N GLU A 163 -16.45 13.24 8.24
CA GLU A 163 -17.78 12.64 8.02
C GLU A 163 -18.93 13.60 8.37
N GLU A 164 -18.78 14.43 9.40
CA GLU A 164 -19.81 15.34 9.88
C GLU A 164 -20.16 16.42 8.84
N LEU A 165 -19.25 16.74 7.92
CA LEU A 165 -19.49 17.68 6.82
C LEU A 165 -20.00 17.01 5.54
N VAL A 166 -20.11 15.68 5.51
CA VAL A 166 -20.61 14.91 4.36
C VAL A 166 -22.10 14.59 4.55
N GLY A 167 -22.91 15.59 4.88
CA GLY A 167 -24.37 15.42 5.09
C GLY A 167 -25.21 15.20 3.82
N PHE A 168 -24.58 14.98 2.67
CA PHE A 168 -25.23 14.86 1.36
C PHE A 168 -25.08 13.45 0.78
N THR A 169 -25.95 13.09 -0.17
CA THR A 169 -25.73 11.91 -1.03
C THR A 169 -24.79 12.24 -2.19
N GLN A 170 -25.02 13.39 -2.81
CA GLN A 170 -24.20 13.99 -3.85
C GLN A 170 -24.24 15.51 -3.65
N THR A 171 -23.12 16.19 -3.87
CA THR A 171 -23.08 17.65 -3.94
C THR A 171 -22.22 18.10 -5.12
N THR A 172 -22.41 19.34 -5.54
CA THR A 172 -21.61 20.00 -6.57
C THR A 172 -21.04 21.30 -6.04
N PHE A 173 -19.82 21.61 -6.47
CA PHE A 173 -19.16 22.87 -6.11
C PHE A 173 -18.20 23.31 -7.21
N ASN A 174 -17.85 24.60 -7.21
CA ASN A 174 -16.84 25.13 -8.11
C ASN A 174 -15.50 25.27 -7.37
N PRO A 175 -14.42 24.59 -7.82
CA PRO A 175 -13.11 24.71 -7.17
C PRO A 175 -12.39 26.04 -7.46
N LYS A 176 -12.82 26.81 -8.47
CA LYS A 176 -12.23 28.09 -8.89
C LYS A 176 -13.01 29.28 -8.33
N GLU A 177 -12.32 30.39 -8.08
CA GLU A 177 -12.99 31.68 -7.86
C GLU A 177 -13.71 32.09 -9.14
N SER A 178 -15.02 32.21 -9.04
CA SER A 178 -15.79 32.96 -10.03
C SER A 178 -16.21 34.27 -9.38
N GLY A 179 -15.87 35.40 -10.01
CA GLY A 179 -16.38 36.72 -9.62
C GLY A 179 -17.90 36.87 -9.80
N ARG A 180 -18.56 35.86 -10.38
CA ARG A 180 -20.02 35.73 -10.38
C ARG A 180 -20.43 34.99 -9.11
N GLN A 181 -21.20 35.67 -8.26
CA GLN A 181 -22.01 35.02 -7.24
C GLN A 181 -22.83 33.94 -7.96
N GLY A 182 -22.49 32.67 -7.73
CA GLY A 182 -23.42 31.59 -8.01
C GLY A 182 -24.69 31.86 -7.20
N THR A 183 -25.84 31.38 -7.68
CA THR A 183 -27.09 31.35 -6.91
C THR A 183 -26.81 31.08 -5.44
N ASP A 184 -27.36 31.90 -4.54
CA ASP A 184 -27.10 32.11 -3.10
C ASP A 184 -26.96 30.89 -2.16
N SER A 185 -26.83 29.67 -2.68
CA SER A 185 -26.74 28.44 -1.91
C SER A 185 -25.39 27.75 -2.11
N SER A 186 -24.53 27.80 -1.08
CA SER A 186 -23.54 26.76 -0.72
C SER A 186 -22.38 26.41 -1.67
N SER A 187 -22.30 26.96 -2.89
CA SER A 187 -21.31 26.63 -3.94
C SER A 187 -19.83 26.77 -3.52
N HIS A 188 -19.52 27.62 -2.54
CA HIS A 188 -18.14 27.94 -2.15
C HIS A 188 -17.69 27.32 -0.82
N TYR A 189 -18.62 26.72 -0.05
CA TYR A 189 -18.34 26.23 1.31
C TYR A 189 -17.20 25.20 1.33
N TYR A 190 -17.17 24.27 0.36
CA TYR A 190 -16.17 23.21 0.35
C TYR A 190 -14.77 23.67 -0.06
N ARG A 191 -14.61 24.91 -0.55
CA ARG A 191 -13.33 25.39 -1.07
C ARG A 191 -12.27 25.55 0.01
N GLU A 192 -12.66 25.98 1.21
CA GLU A 192 -11.73 26.14 2.35
C GLU A 192 -11.15 24.80 2.84
N TYR A 193 -11.79 23.69 2.44
CA TYR A 193 -11.38 22.33 2.78
C TYR A 193 -10.46 21.69 1.73
N ILE A 194 -10.14 22.40 0.64
CA ILE A 194 -9.13 21.96 -0.34
C ILE A 194 -7.74 22.05 0.30
N GLU A 195 -6.98 20.96 0.22
CA GLU A 195 -5.65 20.81 0.83
C GLU A 195 -5.65 21.08 2.35
N ARG A 196 -6.80 20.93 3.03
CA ARG A 196 -6.93 21.18 4.46
C ARG A 196 -6.42 19.99 5.30
N TRP A 197 -5.14 19.65 5.11
CA TRP A 197 -4.45 18.54 5.79
C TRP A 197 -4.50 18.60 7.31
N SER A 198 -4.64 19.79 7.89
CA SER A 198 -4.76 20.00 9.33
C SER A 198 -5.97 19.29 9.95
N LEU A 199 -7.00 18.97 9.17
CA LEU A 199 -8.16 18.19 9.63
C LEU A 199 -7.79 16.77 10.04
N LEU A 200 -6.74 16.20 9.45
CA LEU A 200 -6.25 14.86 9.77
C LEU A 200 -5.50 14.80 11.12
N GLY A 201 -5.38 15.94 11.82
CA GLY A 201 -4.63 16.09 13.07
C GLY A 201 -3.20 16.56 12.83
N ARG A 202 -2.33 16.36 13.83
CA ARG A 202 -0.92 16.75 13.74
C ARG A 202 -0.08 15.61 13.14
N PRO A 203 0.88 15.90 12.25
CA PRO A 203 1.88 14.92 11.85
C PRO A 203 2.74 14.55 13.06
N ARG A 204 3.28 13.33 13.08
CA ARG A 204 4.26 12.98 14.12
C ARG A 204 5.52 13.81 13.86
N ARG A 205 5.94 14.64 14.83
CA ARG A 205 7.27 15.23 14.80
C ARG A 205 8.27 14.08 14.73
N ALA A 206 9.13 14.09 13.70
CA ALA A 206 10.28 13.20 13.67
C ALA A 206 11.08 13.44 14.96
N LYS A 207 11.30 12.37 15.73
CA LYS A 207 12.31 12.35 16.79
C LYS A 207 13.65 12.04 16.14
#